data_AF-A0A1Z9PQN8-F1
#
_entry.id   AF-A0A1Z9PQN8-F1
#
_cell.length_a   1.000
_cell.length_b   1.000
_cell.length_c   1.000
_cell.angle_alpha   90.00
_cell.angle_beta   90.00
_cell.angle_gamma   90.00
#
_symmetry.space_group_name_H-M   'P 1'
#
loop_
_entity.id
_entity.type
_entity.pdbx_description
1 polymer ?
#
loop_
_entity_poly.entity_id
_entity_poly.type
_entity_poly.pdbx_seq_one_letter_code
_entity_poly.pdbx_strand_id
1 'polypeptide(L)'
;MKNTLVFKISDQNDFSKLNKSQKVTNFIADLSTLENGLHKLLINNFTKFEKYVRANNGSFVIVSNVNFDDNLNIVPTLQEAYDFIDMEEMERQLNI
;
A
#
# COMPACT_ATOMS: atom_id res chain seq x y z
N MET A 1 -10.41 1.10 -9.23
CA MET A 1 -9.11 1.78 -9.48
C MET A 1 -9.08 3.32 -9.44
N LYS A 2 -10.18 4.09 -9.57
CA LYS A 2 -10.14 5.58 -9.48
C LYS A 2 -9.82 6.15 -8.08
N ASN A 3 -9.64 5.29 -7.07
CA ASN A 3 -9.47 5.61 -5.65
C ASN A 3 -8.17 5.03 -5.04
N THR A 4 -7.27 4.49 -5.87
CA THR A 4 -5.99 3.93 -5.42
C THR A 4 -4.85 4.89 -5.75
N LEU A 5 -4.01 5.19 -4.76
CA LEU A 5 -2.78 5.94 -4.93
C LEU A 5 -1.58 5.02 -4.81
N VAL A 6 -0.75 4.99 -5.85
CA VAL A 6 0.56 4.35 -5.81
C VAL A 6 1.61 5.41 -5.52
N PHE A 7 2.42 5.21 -4.48
CA PHE A 7 3.61 6.02 -4.24
C PHE A 7 4.83 5.11 -4.14
N LYS A 8 5.88 5.50 -4.86
CA LYS A 8 7.14 4.77 -4.87
C LYS A 8 8.04 5.36 -3.80
N ILE A 9 8.44 4.53 -2.84
CA ILE A 9 9.46 4.92 -1.87
C ILE A 9 10.81 4.65 -2.52
N SER A 10 11.51 5.74 -2.80
CA SER A 10 12.90 5.71 -3.24
C SER A 10 13.66 6.76 -2.45
N ASP A 11 14.99 6.76 -2.56
CA ASP A 11 15.84 7.74 -1.89
C ASP A 11 15.54 9.19 -2.30
N GLN A 12 14.83 9.37 -3.43
CA GLN A 12 14.30 10.65 -3.89
C GLN A 12 12.78 10.54 -4.04
N ASN A 13 12.06 10.67 -2.93
CA ASN A 13 10.60 10.61 -2.92
C ASN A 13 10.00 11.71 -3.84
N ASP A 14 9.39 11.32 -4.96
CA ASP A 14 8.69 12.22 -5.89
C ASP A 14 7.17 12.15 -5.67
N PHE A 15 6.63 13.21 -5.06
CA PHE A 15 5.20 13.36 -4.78
C PHE A 15 4.47 14.28 -5.77
N SER A 16 5.13 14.69 -6.87
CA SER A 16 4.57 15.64 -7.84
C SER A 16 3.30 15.13 -8.55
N LYS A 17 3.09 13.81 -8.56
CA LYS A 17 1.93 13.16 -9.19
C LYS A 17 0.70 13.04 -8.28
N LEU A 18 0.77 13.55 -7.05
CA LEU A 18 -0.37 13.56 -6.12
C LEU A 18 -1.43 14.59 -6.53
N ASN A 19 -2.49 14.13 -7.20
CA ASN A 19 -3.64 14.98 -7.55
C ASN A 19 -4.61 15.10 -6.36
N LYS A 20 -4.77 16.31 -5.82
CA LYS A 20 -5.60 16.61 -4.62
C LYS A 20 -7.10 16.38 -4.78
N SER A 21 -7.62 16.21 -5.99
CA SER A 21 -9.07 16.21 -6.26
C SER A 21 -9.73 14.83 -6.29
N GLN A 22 -8.97 13.73 -6.10
CA GLN A 22 -9.53 12.39 -6.03
C GLN A 22 -9.70 11.95 -4.58
N LYS A 23 -10.87 11.38 -4.28
CA LYS A 23 -11.09 10.65 -3.04
C LYS A 23 -10.28 9.35 -3.12
N VAL A 24 -9.07 9.39 -2.57
CA VAL A 24 -8.20 8.22 -2.42
C VAL A 24 -8.57 7.50 -1.14
N THR A 25 -8.85 6.21 -1.24
CA THR A 25 -9.10 5.34 -0.10
C THR A 25 -8.05 4.24 -0.01
N ASN A 26 -7.51 3.79 -1.14
CA ASN A 26 -6.55 2.71 -1.18
C ASN A 26 -5.15 3.22 -1.51
N PHE A 27 -4.14 2.54 -0.99
CA PHE A 27 -2.76 2.97 -1.08
C PHE A 27 -1.86 1.78 -1.39
N ILE A 28 -0.94 1.98 -2.34
CA ILE A 28 0.12 1.02 -2.65
C ILE A 28 1.46 1.72 -2.40
N ALA A 29 2.25 1.17 -1.48
CA ALA A 29 3.65 1.56 -1.32
C ALA A 29 4.53 0.64 -2.15
N ASP A 30 5.18 1.18 -3.18
CA ASP A 30 6.13 0.43 -3.99
C ASP A 30 7.54 0.57 -3.41
N LEU A 31 8.06 -0.52 -2.84
CA LEU A 31 9.39 -0.66 -2.26
C LEU A 31 10.33 -1.49 -3.14
N SER A 32 9.95 -1.80 -4.38
CA SER A 32 10.75 -2.62 -5.31
C SER A 32 12.17 -2.08 -5.54
N THR A 33 12.39 -0.79 -5.29
CA THR A 33 13.69 -0.11 -5.42
C THR A 33 14.38 0.22 -4.10
N LEU A 34 13.81 -0.19 -2.95
CA LEU A 34 14.39 0.11 -1.65
C LEU A 34 15.61 -0.80 -1.38
N GLU A 35 16.72 -0.23 -0.93
CA GLU A 35 17.89 -1.01 -0.58
C GLU A 35 17.60 -2.03 0.55
N ASN A 36 18.27 -3.19 0.45
CA ASN A 36 18.12 -4.26 1.43
C ASN A 36 18.48 -3.77 2.83
N GLY A 37 17.60 -4.03 3.80
CA GLY A 37 17.79 -3.68 5.22
C GLY A 37 17.06 -2.41 5.69
N LEU A 38 16.64 -1.51 4.79
CA LEU A 38 15.91 -0.28 5.18
C LEU A 38 14.44 -0.53 5.56
N HIS A 39 13.88 -1.67 5.14
CA HIS A 39 12.50 -2.09 5.41
C HIS A 39 12.11 -2.02 6.89
N LYS A 40 13.02 -2.40 7.80
CA LYS A 40 12.77 -2.40 9.26
C LYS A 40 12.48 -1.02 9.82
N LEU A 41 13.02 0.04 9.22
CA LEU A 41 12.78 1.41 9.65
C LEU A 41 11.36 1.89 9.30
N LEU A 42 10.69 1.21 8.37
CA LEU A 42 9.37 1.59 7.86
C LEU A 42 8.23 0.82 8.53
N ILE A 43 8.50 -0.36 9.12
CA ILE A 43 7.49 -1.24 9.72
C ILE A 43 6.53 -0.48 10.64
N ASN A 44 7.06 0.22 11.66
CA ASN A 44 6.22 0.92 12.63
C ASN A 44 5.32 1.99 12.00
N ASN A 45 5.79 2.67 10.96
CA ASN A 45 5.03 3.70 10.26
C ASN A 45 3.96 3.06 9.37
N PHE A 46 4.31 1.99 8.66
CA PHE A 46 3.38 1.24 7.82
C PHE A 46 2.29 0.55 8.62
N THR A 47 2.59 -0.07 9.76
CA THR A 47 1.56 -0.67 10.62
C THR A 47 0.57 0.37 11.15
N LYS A 48 1.05 1.57 11.50
CA LYS A 48 0.17 2.67 11.92
C LYS A 48 -0.69 3.17 10.75
N PHE A 49 -0.09 3.31 9.58
CA PHE A 49 -0.77 3.78 8.38
C PHE A 49 -1.82 2.78 7.88
N GLU A 50 -1.51 1.48 7.87
CA GLU A 50 -2.43 0.39 7.57
C GLU A 50 -3.69 0.48 8.43
N LYS A 51 -3.53 0.58 9.75
CA LYS A 51 -4.66 0.71 10.69
C LYS A 51 -5.52 1.93 10.40
N TYR A 52 -4.88 3.06 10.06
CA TYR A 52 -5.58 4.28 9.67
C TYR A 52 -6.38 4.08 8.38
N VAL A 53 -5.76 3.52 7.34
CA VAL A 53 -6.40 3.27 6.04
C VAL A 53 -7.58 2.31 6.18
N ARG A 54 -7.40 1.20 6.90
CA ARG A 54 -8.46 0.22 7.17
C ARG A 54 -9.64 0.82 7.94
N ALA A 55 -9.36 1.64 8.95
CA ALA A 55 -10.40 2.36 9.71
C ALA A 55 -11.22 3.35 8.85
N ASN A 56 -10.71 3.72 7.67
CA ASN A 56 -11.37 4.57 6.68
C ASN A 56 -11.88 3.78 5.47
N ASN A 57 -12.11 2.46 5.62
CA ASN A 57 -12.60 1.55 4.58
C ASN A 57 -11.71 1.48 3.34
N GLY A 58 -10.41 1.70 3.53
CA GLY A 58 -9.40 1.58 2.49
C GLY A 58 -8.52 0.35 2.68
N SER A 59 -7.75 0.04 1.63
CA SER A 59 -6.72 -1.00 1.62
C SER A 59 -5.32 -0.39 1.55
N PHE A 60 -4.37 -0.90 2.33
CA PHE A 60 -2.96 -0.57 2.19
C PHE A 60 -2.15 -1.82 1.86
N VAL A 61 -1.43 -1.77 0.74
CA VAL A 61 -0.62 -2.89 0.23
C VAL A 61 0.79 -2.41 -0.08
N ILE A 62 1.77 -3.27 0.17
CA ILE A 62 3.20 -3.00 -0.01
C ILE A 62 3.72 -3.92 -1.11
N VAL A 63 4.36 -3.35 -2.12
CA VAL A 63 5.05 -4.12 -3.16
C VAL A 63 6.52 -4.28 -2.75
N SER A 64 6.94 -5.51 -2.46
CA SER A 64 8.34 -5.85 -2.17
C SER A 64 8.64 -7.30 -2.51
N ASN A 65 9.87 -7.57 -2.97
CA ASN A 65 10.36 -8.92 -3.22
C ASN A 65 10.67 -9.71 -1.94
N VAL A 66 10.64 -9.04 -0.78
CA VAL A 66 10.93 -9.65 0.52
C VAL A 66 9.75 -9.40 1.44
N ASN A 67 9.19 -10.47 2.00
CA ASN A 67 8.29 -10.34 3.14
C ASN A 67 9.11 -10.03 4.40
N PHE A 68 8.85 -8.89 5.03
CA PHE A 68 9.56 -8.41 6.21
C PHE A 68 8.66 -8.21 7.44
N ASP A 69 7.34 -8.39 7.30
CA ASP A 69 6.38 -8.32 8.41
C ASP A 69 5.08 -9.05 8.03
N ASP A 70 4.73 -10.10 8.77
CA ASP A 70 3.54 -10.94 8.50
C ASP A 70 2.21 -10.25 8.82
N ASN A 71 2.22 -9.09 9.49
CA ASN A 71 1.01 -8.31 9.78
C ASN A 71 0.73 -7.26 8.70
N LEU A 72 1.62 -7.11 7.71
CA LEU A 72 1.46 -6.18 6.61
C LEU A 72 1.10 -6.97 5.34
N ASN A 73 0.23 -6.37 4.52
CA ASN A 73 -0.11 -6.92 3.21
C ASN A 73 1.06 -6.67 2.25
N ILE A 74 2.00 -7.60 2.17
CA ILE A 74 3.19 -7.51 1.31
C ILE A 74 3.04 -8.49 0.15
N VAL A 75 3.13 -7.98 -1.07
CA VAL A 75 3.02 -8.75 -2.31
C VAL A 75 4.21 -8.48 -3.24
N PRO A 76 4.61 -9.45 -4.09
CA PRO A 76 5.78 -9.28 -4.95
C PRO A 76 5.59 -8.26 -6.07
N THR A 77 4.37 -8.06 -6.57
CA THR A 77 4.14 -7.23 -7.77
C THR A 77 3.04 -6.19 -7.59
N LEU A 78 3.11 -5.14 -8.41
CA LEU A 78 2.07 -4.12 -8.47
C LEU A 78 0.73 -4.69 -8.94
N GLN A 79 0.74 -5.71 -9.81
CA GLN A 79 -0.48 -6.39 -10.27
C GLN A 79 -1.17 -7.08 -9.10
N GLU A 80 -0.44 -7.88 -8.32
CA GLU A 80 -1.00 -8.54 -7.13
C GLU A 80 -1.50 -7.53 -6.10
N ALA A 81 -0.86 -6.36 -5.99
CA ALA A 81 -1.34 -5.31 -5.09
C ALA A 81 -2.70 -4.75 -5.53
N TYR A 82 -2.92 -4.62 -6.84
CA TYR A 82 -4.24 -4.27 -7.36
C TYR A 82 -5.25 -5.40 -7.14
N ASP A 83 -4.88 -6.64 -7.44
CA ASP A 83 -5.77 -7.80 -7.29
C ASP A 83 -6.20 -7.98 -5.81
N PHE A 84 -5.28 -7.75 -4.87
CA PHE A 84 -5.56 -7.78 -3.43
C PHE A 84 -6.57 -6.70 -3.02
N ILE A 85 -6.39 -5.46 -3.50
CA ILE A 85 -7.31 -4.36 -3.21
C ILE A 85 -8.69 -4.65 -3.78
N ASP A 86 -8.76 -5.13 -5.02
CA ASP A 86 -10.03 -5.46 -5.67
C ASP A 86 -10.75 -6.59 -4.91
N MET A 87 -10.00 -7.59 -4.40
CA MET A 87 -10.55 -8.65 -3.55
C MET A 87 -11.11 -8.09 -2.23
N GLU A 88 -10.35 -7.30 -1.47
CA GLU A 88 -10.85 -6.72 -0.23
C GLU A 88 -12.03 -5.74 -0.47
N GLU A 89 -12.06 -5.03 -1.61
CA GLU A 89 -13.21 -4.19 -1.97
C GLU A 89 -14.46 -5.02 -2.21
N MET A 90 -14.35 -6.18 -2.87
CA MET A 90 -15.46 -7.12 -3.04
C MET A 90 -15.93 -7.69 -1.69
N GLU A 91 -15.01 -8.10 -0.82
CA GLU A 91 -15.32 -8.60 0.53
C GLU A 91 -16.08 -7.55 1.35
N ARG A 92 -15.60 -6.29 1.36
CA ARG A 92 -16.29 -5.17 2.00
C ARG A 92 -17.68 -4.91 1.43
N GLN A 93 -17.88 -5.06 0.12
CA GLN A 93 -19.20 -4.91 -0.50
C GLN A 93 -20.17 -6.03 -0.09
N LEU A 94 -19.63 -7.22 0.12
CA LEU A 94 -20.38 -8.40 0.59
C LEU A 94 -20.53 -8.43 2.11
N ASN A 95 -19.90 -7.49 2.84
CA ASN A 95 -19.81 -7.46 4.31
C ASN A 95 -19.27 -8.78 4.90
N ILE A 96 -18.27 -9.38 4.25
CA ILE A 96 -17.58 -10.59 4.70
C ILE A 96 -16.11 -10.30 5.03
#